data_AF-A0A3D2JZ23-F1
#
_entry.id   AF-A0A3D2JZ23-F1
#
_cell.length_a   1.000
_cell.length_b   1.000
_cell.length_c   1.000
_cell.angle_alpha   90.00
_cell.angle_beta   90.00
_cell.angle_gamma   90.00
#
_symmetry.space_group_name_H-M   'P 1'
#
loop_
_entity.id
_entity.type
_entity.pdbx_description
1 polymer ?
#
loop_
_entity_poly.entity_id
_entity_poly.type
_entity_poly.pdbx_seq_one_letter_code
_entity_poly.pdbx_strand_id
1 'polypeptide(L)'
;MLNSKQLIEITGISRATLNNYVALGILPNPVVKSPPENEGKATRLGYFDESAVDVIKRVQILKKQGLSMAGIAEEFGGRRRKSSVQETALAAVHQSEPSLGEHESLTSLCLESSIESFPGPAYMVNNNFELIWWNDSAVESFFGDNRDMPGELESRNLLKLLFEVQPASDEATLKEILAPHIAAAKKRLSKSGLIKIYSALGAQQLTLLKSIYDDVEPVLKAPMAHYPSILPAKDGSAELFDLYVCFYREGILFTYSPVSLEVDFLLEFLSKRNQVINELLKKRQPYLTNVTVMVADLQSSAKICSELPAEEYFELINDIWQQSEPIFRKYHGTYGKHAGDGMVYYFFPQPDCD
;
A
#
# COMPACT_ATOMS: atom_id res chain seq x y z
N MET A 1 22.81 1.19 -37.16
CA MET A 1 21.67 0.77 -36.31
C MET A 1 20.79 -0.20 -37.08
N LEU A 2 20.43 -1.34 -36.48
CA LEU A 2 19.69 -2.44 -37.11
C LEU A 2 18.28 -2.53 -36.51
N ASN A 3 17.25 -2.71 -37.35
CA ASN A 3 15.90 -2.95 -36.84
C ASN A 3 15.75 -4.39 -36.31
N SER A 4 14.75 -4.64 -35.46
CA SER A 4 14.52 -5.98 -34.87
C SER A 4 14.40 -7.11 -35.91
N LYS A 5 13.90 -6.83 -37.12
CA LYS A 5 13.72 -7.82 -38.18
C LYS A 5 15.06 -8.19 -38.83
N GLN A 6 15.87 -7.19 -39.17
CA GLN A 6 17.23 -7.36 -39.70
C GLN A 6 18.14 -8.07 -38.70
N LEU A 7 18.03 -7.75 -37.41
CA LEU A 7 18.81 -8.41 -36.36
C LEU A 7 18.50 -9.91 -36.27
N ILE A 8 17.21 -10.27 -36.38
CA ILE A 8 16.74 -11.66 -36.40
C ILE A 8 17.25 -12.41 -37.64
N GLU A 9 17.15 -11.79 -38.82
CA GLU A 9 17.63 -12.39 -40.07
C GLU A 9 19.15 -12.62 -40.07
N ILE A 10 19.94 -11.69 -39.53
CA ILE A 10 21.41 -11.78 -39.48
C ILE A 10 21.90 -12.82 -38.46
N THR A 11 21.21 -12.94 -37.32
CA THR A 11 21.67 -13.79 -36.20
C THR A 11 20.99 -15.15 -36.14
N GLY A 12 19.92 -15.36 -36.92
CA GLY A 12 19.17 -16.61 -36.99
C GLY A 12 18.39 -16.96 -35.70
N ILE A 13 18.20 -16.02 -34.78
CA ILE A 13 17.47 -16.26 -33.53
C ILE A 13 15.97 -15.98 -33.68
N SER A 14 15.14 -16.61 -32.84
CA SER A 14 13.71 -16.31 -32.83
C SER A 14 13.41 -14.95 -32.18
N ARG A 15 12.25 -14.36 -32.50
CA ARG A 15 11.77 -13.12 -31.85
C ARG A 15 11.61 -13.27 -30.33
N ALA A 16 11.22 -14.46 -29.85
CA ALA A 16 11.12 -14.75 -28.42
C ALA A 16 12.51 -14.76 -27.75
N THR A 17 13.52 -15.31 -28.43
CA THR A 17 14.91 -15.32 -27.95
C THR A 17 15.48 -13.90 -27.86
N LEU A 18 15.19 -13.04 -28.84
CA LEU A 18 15.59 -11.64 -28.81
C LEU A 18 14.99 -10.90 -27.60
N ASN A 19 13.68 -11.06 -27.36
CA ASN A 19 13.01 -10.44 -26.21
C ASN A 19 13.58 -10.95 -24.87
N ASN A 20 13.89 -12.25 -24.78
CA ASN A 20 14.50 -12.82 -23.58
C ASN A 20 15.90 -12.25 -23.33
N TYR A 21 16.70 -11.96 -24.36
CA TYR A 21 18.02 -11.34 -24.19
C TYR A 21 17.93 -9.88 -23.75
N VAL A 22 16.90 -9.15 -24.18
CA VAL A 22 16.62 -7.80 -23.66
C VAL A 22 16.16 -7.88 -22.20
N ALA A 23 15.23 -8.79 -21.88
CA ALA A 23 14.72 -8.98 -20.51
C ALA A 23 15.80 -9.41 -19.51
N LEU A 24 16.77 -10.23 -19.95
CA LEU A 24 17.91 -10.68 -19.14
C LEU A 24 19.07 -9.66 -19.10
N GLY A 25 18.92 -8.48 -19.71
CA GLY A 25 19.95 -7.44 -19.73
C GLY A 25 21.20 -7.77 -20.56
N ILE A 26 21.16 -8.84 -21.35
CA ILE A 26 22.24 -9.26 -22.26
C ILE A 26 22.32 -8.29 -23.45
N LEU A 27 21.17 -7.83 -23.96
CA LEU A 27 21.07 -6.79 -24.98
C LEU A 27 20.45 -5.52 -24.39
N PRO A 28 20.89 -4.33 -24.84
CA PRO A 28 20.28 -3.07 -24.41
C PRO A 28 18.83 -2.98 -24.91
N ASN A 29 18.00 -2.20 -24.20
CA ASN A 29 16.64 -1.92 -24.63
C ASN A 29 16.65 -1.25 -26.02
N PRO A 30 15.84 -1.72 -26.99
CA PRO A 30 15.80 -1.13 -28.31
C PRO A 30 15.28 0.30 -28.26
N VAL A 31 15.90 1.18 -29.05
CA VAL A 31 15.40 2.54 -29.25
C VAL A 31 14.21 2.45 -30.20
N VAL A 32 13.01 2.73 -29.69
CA VAL A 32 11.78 2.69 -30.49
C VAL A 32 11.65 3.98 -31.28
N LYS A 33 11.66 3.89 -32.61
CA LYS A 33 11.44 5.03 -33.51
C LYS A 33 10.27 4.74 -34.45
N SER A 34 9.49 5.77 -34.77
CA SER A 34 8.49 5.70 -35.84
C SER A 34 9.22 5.51 -37.19
N PRO A 35 8.75 4.61 -38.07
CA PRO A 35 9.42 4.37 -39.35
C PRO A 35 9.35 5.62 -40.25
N PRO A 36 10.39 5.89 -41.07
CA PRO A 36 10.28 6.88 -42.15
C PRO A 36 9.21 6.45 -43.17
N GLU A 37 8.54 7.43 -43.77
CA GLU A 37 7.23 7.37 -44.47
C GLU A 37 7.06 6.39 -45.65
N ASN A 38 7.97 5.42 -45.88
CA ASN A 38 7.92 4.59 -47.08
C ASN A 38 7.86 3.07 -46.87
N GLU A 39 7.51 2.58 -45.68
CA GLU A 39 7.15 1.16 -45.48
C GLU A 39 5.84 1.05 -44.69
N GLY A 40 4.81 0.56 -45.37
CA GLY A 40 3.41 0.63 -44.93
C GLY A 40 3.10 -0.02 -43.58
N LYS A 41 2.08 0.55 -42.92
CA LYS A 41 1.24 0.00 -41.83
C LYS A 41 1.92 -0.99 -40.85
N ALA A 42 3.14 -0.71 -40.41
CA ALA A 42 3.78 -1.47 -39.33
C ALA A 42 3.86 -0.62 -38.04
N THR A 43 3.25 -1.14 -36.98
CA THR A 43 3.27 -0.58 -35.63
C THR A 43 4.70 -0.59 -35.06
N ARG A 44 5.23 0.59 -34.71
CA ARG A 44 6.44 0.89 -33.92
C ARG A 44 7.57 -0.17 -33.96
N LEU A 45 8.64 0.10 -34.71
CA LEU A 45 9.84 -0.76 -34.80
C LEU A 45 10.92 -0.36 -33.77
N GLY A 46 11.54 -1.35 -33.16
CA GLY A 46 12.70 -1.18 -32.27
C GLY A 46 14.02 -1.26 -33.04
N TYR A 47 14.95 -0.37 -32.74
CA TYR A 47 16.29 -0.31 -33.33
C TYR A 47 17.36 -0.65 -32.28
N PHE A 48 18.33 -1.46 -32.68
CA PHE A 48 19.49 -1.87 -31.89
C PHE A 48 20.78 -1.37 -32.54
N ASP A 49 21.85 -1.19 -31.75
CA ASP A 49 23.18 -0.92 -32.30
C ASP A 49 23.75 -2.15 -33.01
N GLU A 50 24.66 -1.93 -33.96
CA GLU A 50 25.28 -3.02 -34.73
C GLU A 50 26.08 -4.00 -33.85
N SER A 51 26.56 -3.52 -32.69
CA SER A 51 27.21 -4.33 -31.67
C SER A 51 26.30 -5.41 -31.06
N ALA A 52 24.97 -5.30 -31.21
CA ALA A 52 24.02 -6.31 -30.76
C ALA A 52 24.20 -7.66 -31.49
N VAL A 53 24.65 -7.63 -32.76
CA VAL A 53 24.93 -8.85 -33.53
C VAL A 53 26.09 -9.62 -32.92
N ASP A 54 27.14 -8.93 -32.50
CA ASP A 54 28.33 -9.54 -31.90
C ASP A 54 28.03 -10.12 -30.53
N VAL A 55 27.21 -9.44 -29.73
CA VAL A 55 26.72 -9.94 -28.44
C VAL A 55 25.92 -11.23 -28.62
N ILE A 56 24.98 -11.28 -29.58
CA ILE A 56 24.18 -12.48 -29.84
C ILE A 56 25.07 -13.65 -30.30
N LYS A 57 26.03 -13.41 -31.20
CA LYS A 57 26.97 -14.45 -31.63
C LYS A 57 27.82 -14.97 -30.47
N ARG A 58 28.24 -14.09 -29.56
CA ARG A 58 29.01 -14.48 -28.37
C ARG A 58 28.18 -15.34 -27.41
N VAL A 59 26.91 -14.99 -27.20
CA VAL A 59 25.96 -15.80 -26.41
C VAL A 59 25.76 -17.19 -27.02
N GLN A 60 25.66 -17.29 -28.35
CA GLN A 60 25.55 -18.59 -29.03
C GLN A 60 26.81 -19.46 -28.84
N ILE A 61 28.01 -18.85 -28.84
CA ILE A 61 29.26 -19.57 -28.56
C ILE A 61 29.30 -20.07 -27.11
N LEU A 62 28.97 -19.22 -26.14
CA LEU A 62 28.95 -19.58 -24.71
C LEU A 62 27.92 -20.68 -24.41
N LYS A 63 26.75 -20.63 -25.07
CA LYS A 63 25.77 -21.73 -25.01
C LYS A 63 26.32 -23.04 -25.56
N LYS A 64 27.06 -23.01 -26.67
CA LYS A 64 27.72 -24.22 -27.22
C LYS A 64 28.79 -24.78 -26.27
N GLN A 65 29.36 -23.94 -25.41
CA GLN A 65 30.33 -24.32 -24.38
C GLN A 65 29.68 -24.83 -23.08
N GLY A 66 28.34 -24.90 -23.02
CA GLY A 66 27.60 -25.48 -21.90
C GLY A 66 27.29 -24.51 -20.75
N LEU A 67 27.56 -23.21 -20.89
CA LEU A 67 27.20 -22.23 -19.86
C LEU A 67 25.68 -22.04 -19.79
N SER A 68 25.18 -21.94 -18.55
CA SER A 68 23.77 -21.64 -18.28
C SER A 68 23.44 -20.19 -18.64
N MET A 69 22.17 -19.91 -18.94
CA MET A 69 21.71 -18.56 -19.28
C MET A 69 21.95 -17.53 -18.17
N ALA A 70 21.91 -17.96 -16.91
CA ALA A 70 22.21 -17.11 -15.75
C ALA A 70 23.69 -16.69 -15.72
N GLY A 71 24.61 -17.64 -15.96
CA GLY A 71 26.05 -17.33 -16.02
C GLY A 71 26.43 -16.44 -17.20
N ILE A 72 25.74 -16.59 -18.34
CA ILE A 72 25.93 -15.70 -19.48
C ILE A 72 25.46 -14.27 -19.14
N ALA A 73 24.28 -14.12 -18.51
CA ALA A 73 23.77 -12.80 -18.12
C ALA A 73 24.71 -12.08 -17.14
N GLU A 74 25.37 -12.82 -16.24
CA GLU A 74 26.36 -12.28 -15.30
C GLU A 74 27.64 -11.79 -16.00
N GLU A 75 28.14 -12.52 -17.01
CA GLU A 75 29.32 -12.13 -17.79
C GLU A 75 29.09 -10.81 -18.58
N PHE A 76 27.88 -10.60 -19.08
CA PHE A 76 27.49 -9.37 -19.79
C PHE A 76 27.06 -8.24 -18.85
N GLY A 77 26.40 -8.56 -17.73
CA GLY A 77 25.99 -7.59 -16.69
C GLY A 77 27.18 -7.02 -15.90
N GLY A 78 28.21 -7.83 -15.63
CA GLY A 78 29.40 -7.44 -14.87
C GLY A 78 30.34 -6.48 -15.61
N ARG A 79 30.29 -6.45 -16.95
CA ARG A 79 31.16 -5.57 -17.76
C ARG A 79 30.75 -4.09 -17.76
N ARG A 80 29.52 -3.76 -17.35
CA ARG A 80 29.04 -2.36 -17.29
C ARG A 80 29.46 -1.59 -16.04
N ARG A 81 30.04 -2.23 -15.02
CA ARG A 81 30.50 -1.56 -13.78
C ARG A 81 31.97 -1.09 -13.79
N LYS A 82 32.73 -1.29 -14.88
CA LYS A 82 34.18 -1.03 -14.93
C LYS A 82 34.63 -0.14 -16.11
N SER A 83 33.92 0.93 -16.42
CA SER A 83 34.42 1.93 -17.38
C SER A 83 34.12 3.35 -16.94
N SER A 84 34.82 3.80 -15.89
CA SER A 84 35.48 5.12 -15.79
C SER A 84 35.90 5.40 -14.34
N VAL A 85 37.13 5.03 -13.98
CA VAL A 85 37.85 5.68 -12.86
C VAL A 85 39.13 6.25 -13.45
N GLN A 86 39.22 7.57 -13.47
CA GLN A 86 40.45 8.36 -13.27
C GLN A 86 39.98 9.64 -12.57
N GLU A 87 39.99 9.67 -11.24
CA GLU A 87 41.07 10.21 -10.40
C GLU A 87 41.27 11.72 -10.56
N THR A 88 40.70 12.51 -9.64
CA THR A 88 41.40 13.67 -9.08
C THR A 88 40.89 13.96 -7.67
N ALA A 89 41.85 14.15 -6.76
CA ALA A 89 41.70 14.36 -5.33
C ALA A 89 40.95 15.64 -4.95
N LEU A 90 40.32 15.65 -3.77
CA LEU A 90 40.58 16.59 -2.67
C LEU A 90 39.47 16.49 -1.61
N ALA A 91 39.90 16.37 -0.36
CA ALA A 91 39.07 16.48 0.82
C ALA A 91 38.59 17.94 1.01
N ALA A 92 37.28 18.14 1.22
CA ALA A 92 36.71 19.05 2.23
C ALA A 92 35.18 19.22 2.03
N VAL A 93 34.43 18.84 3.07
CA VAL A 93 33.35 19.61 3.71
C VAL A 93 32.07 19.98 2.90
N HIS A 94 30.94 19.54 3.49
CA HIS A 94 29.54 19.99 3.38
C HIS A 94 28.62 19.43 2.28
N GLN A 95 27.37 19.18 2.73
CA GLN A 95 26.10 19.01 2.01
C GLN A 95 25.68 17.58 1.66
N SER A 96 24.96 16.96 2.60
CA SER A 96 24.08 15.82 2.32
C SER A 96 22.64 16.31 2.21
N GLU A 97 22.19 16.49 0.97
CA GLU A 97 20.78 16.44 0.58
C GLU A 97 20.44 15.07 -0.03
N PRO A 98 19.17 14.63 0.08
CA PRO A 98 18.77 13.23 -0.07
C PRO A 98 18.44 12.86 -1.53
N SER A 99 18.90 11.70 -1.99
CA SER A 99 18.49 11.14 -3.29
C SER A 99 17.26 10.25 -3.13
N LEU A 100 16.14 10.72 -3.66
CA LEU A 100 14.90 9.98 -3.88
C LEU A 100 15.10 8.78 -4.84
N GLY A 101 14.53 7.64 -4.45
CA GLY A 101 13.73 6.80 -5.36
C GLY A 101 14.46 5.67 -6.07
N GLU A 102 14.71 4.56 -5.36
CA GLU A 102 14.77 3.25 -6.02
C GLU A 102 13.35 2.86 -6.42
N HIS A 103 13.10 2.84 -7.73
CA HIS A 103 11.94 2.19 -8.31
C HIS A 103 12.06 0.68 -8.08
N GLU A 104 11.45 0.19 -7.00
CA GLU A 104 11.22 -1.24 -6.84
C GLU A 104 10.40 -1.76 -8.02
N SER A 105 11.02 -2.69 -8.73
CA SER A 105 10.46 -3.38 -9.88
C SER A 105 9.17 -4.09 -9.48
N LEU A 106 8.07 -3.80 -10.18
CA LEU A 106 6.74 -4.42 -10.05
C LEU A 106 6.70 -5.93 -10.39
N THR A 107 7.84 -6.61 -10.39
CA THR A 107 8.01 -8.06 -10.62
C THR A 107 7.98 -8.89 -9.33
N SER A 108 7.87 -8.28 -8.14
CA SER A 108 7.81 -9.01 -6.86
C SER A 108 6.42 -9.55 -6.49
N LEU A 109 5.39 -9.34 -7.31
CA LEU A 109 4.03 -9.82 -7.03
C LEU A 109 3.81 -11.32 -7.32
N CYS A 110 4.88 -12.13 -7.30
CA CYS A 110 4.75 -13.59 -7.24
C CYS A 110 4.73 -13.99 -5.76
N LEU A 111 3.54 -13.97 -5.17
CA LEU A 111 3.28 -14.40 -3.81
C LEU A 111 3.29 -15.94 -3.74
N GLU A 112 4.47 -16.56 -3.85
CA GLU A 112 4.70 -17.95 -3.42
C GLU A 112 4.97 -18.01 -1.90
N SER A 113 4.40 -17.10 -1.12
CA SER A 113 4.49 -17.14 0.33
C SER A 113 3.53 -18.21 0.87
N SER A 114 4.10 -19.31 1.34
CA SER A 114 3.39 -20.34 2.11
C SER A 114 2.68 -19.70 3.31
N ILE A 115 1.59 -20.30 3.79
CA ILE A 115 0.88 -19.88 5.03
C ILE A 115 1.80 -19.84 6.27
N GLU A 116 3.00 -20.41 6.17
CA GLU A 116 4.03 -20.39 7.21
C GLU A 116 4.92 -19.14 7.18
N SER A 117 4.91 -18.34 6.11
CA SER A 117 5.83 -17.19 5.96
C SER A 117 5.25 -15.87 6.49
N PHE A 118 4.36 -15.91 7.48
CA PHE A 118 3.83 -14.68 8.08
C PHE A 118 4.88 -14.01 8.98
N PRO A 119 5.02 -12.68 8.94
CA PRO A 119 6.04 -11.95 9.69
C PRO A 119 5.78 -11.90 11.21
N GLY A 120 4.60 -12.32 11.66
CA GLY A 120 4.24 -12.36 13.08
C GLY A 120 3.21 -13.44 13.40
N PRO A 121 2.65 -13.44 14.62
CA PRO A 121 1.68 -14.44 15.07
C PRO A 121 0.49 -14.58 14.12
N ALA A 122 0.17 -15.80 13.72
CA ALA A 122 -0.97 -16.09 12.86
C ALA A 122 -1.68 -17.37 13.28
N TYR A 123 -3.02 -17.34 13.25
CA TYR A 123 -3.84 -18.50 13.55
C TYR A 123 -5.21 -18.44 12.89
N MET A 124 -5.80 -19.62 12.64
CA MET A 124 -7.07 -19.78 11.96
C MET A 124 -8.07 -20.53 12.84
N VAL A 125 -9.29 -20.01 12.89
CA VAL A 125 -10.44 -20.65 13.56
C VAL A 125 -11.51 -21.05 12.57
N ASN A 126 -12.25 -22.10 12.87
CA ASN A 126 -13.43 -22.49 12.11
C ASN A 126 -14.66 -21.64 12.46
N ASN A 127 -15.81 -21.93 11.85
CA ASN A 127 -17.07 -21.22 12.12
C ASN A 127 -17.63 -21.41 13.55
N ASN A 128 -17.09 -22.35 14.34
CA ASN A 128 -17.41 -22.53 15.76
C ASN A 128 -16.43 -21.79 16.69
N PHE A 129 -15.50 -20.98 16.14
CA PHE A 129 -14.43 -20.35 16.91
C PHE A 129 -13.46 -21.36 17.55
N GLU A 130 -13.39 -22.58 17.00
CA GLU A 130 -12.41 -23.59 17.37
C GLU A 130 -11.16 -23.39 16.51
N LEU A 131 -10.01 -23.38 17.16
CA LEU A 131 -8.70 -23.23 16.53
C LEU A 131 -8.40 -24.48 15.68
N ILE A 132 -7.99 -24.26 14.43
CA ILE A 132 -7.71 -25.32 13.45
C ILE A 132 -6.29 -25.28 12.91
N TRP A 133 -5.60 -24.14 13.04
CA TRP A 133 -4.22 -23.96 12.61
C TRP A 133 -3.59 -22.75 13.33
N TRP A 134 -2.28 -22.80 13.55
CA TRP A 134 -1.44 -21.69 14.02
C TRP A 134 -0.04 -21.78 13.40
N ASN A 135 0.73 -20.69 13.42
CA ASN A 135 2.17 -20.71 13.16
C ASN A 135 2.98 -20.76 14.46
N ASP A 136 4.29 -20.99 14.33
CA ASP A 136 5.22 -21.04 15.48
C ASP A 136 5.20 -19.72 16.29
N SER A 137 5.14 -18.56 15.61
CA SER A 137 5.07 -17.26 16.27
C SER A 137 3.82 -17.11 17.16
N ALA A 138 2.68 -17.66 16.76
CA ALA A 138 1.46 -17.64 17.56
C ALA A 138 1.55 -18.54 18.79
N VAL A 139 2.22 -19.70 18.68
CA VAL A 139 2.50 -20.56 19.83
C VAL A 139 3.32 -19.80 20.87
N GLU A 140 4.39 -19.14 20.41
CA GLU A 140 5.27 -18.37 21.29
C GLU A 140 4.63 -17.14 21.94
N SER A 141 3.73 -16.45 21.24
CA SER A 141 3.10 -15.22 21.73
C SER A 141 1.81 -15.45 22.52
N PHE A 142 1.01 -16.45 22.17
CA PHE A 142 -0.33 -16.66 22.74
C PHE A 142 -0.48 -17.99 23.50
N PHE A 143 0.06 -19.09 22.99
CA PHE A 143 -0.32 -20.44 23.46
C PHE A 143 0.73 -21.16 24.34
N GLY A 144 1.89 -20.53 24.57
CA GLY A 144 2.96 -21.07 25.43
C GLY A 144 3.71 -22.25 24.80
N ASP A 145 4.56 -22.94 25.57
CA ASP A 145 5.45 -24.02 25.06
C ASP A 145 4.72 -25.28 24.54
N ASN A 146 3.39 -25.34 24.61
CA ASN A 146 2.63 -26.49 24.17
C ASN A 146 2.36 -26.43 22.65
N ARG A 147 3.30 -26.96 21.87
CA ARG A 147 3.24 -27.00 20.40
C ARG A 147 2.12 -27.89 19.85
N ASP A 148 1.54 -28.76 20.66
CA ASP A 148 0.50 -29.68 20.25
C ASP A 148 -0.90 -29.08 20.47
N MET A 149 -1.67 -29.03 19.39
CA MET A 149 -3.07 -28.64 19.44
C MET A 149 -3.84 -29.55 20.40
N PRO A 150 -4.60 -29.01 21.37
CA PRO A 150 -5.33 -29.81 22.35
C PRO A 150 -6.20 -30.88 21.67
N GLY A 151 -6.19 -32.13 22.17
CA GLY A 151 -6.91 -33.24 21.53
C GLY A 151 -8.43 -33.10 21.53
N GLU A 152 -8.99 -32.43 22.55
CA GLU A 152 -10.43 -32.26 22.73
C GLU A 152 -10.94 -31.00 22.01
N LEU A 153 -12.02 -31.13 21.24
CA LEU A 153 -12.62 -30.01 20.49
C LEU A 153 -12.99 -28.82 21.38
N GLU A 154 -13.44 -29.06 22.61
CA GLU A 154 -13.84 -28.02 23.56
C GLU A 154 -12.64 -27.21 24.09
N SER A 155 -11.47 -27.86 24.19
CA SER A 155 -10.22 -27.22 24.60
C SER A 155 -9.56 -26.39 23.49
N ARG A 156 -10.07 -26.48 22.25
CA ARG A 156 -9.61 -25.67 21.11
C ARG A 156 -10.34 -24.35 20.96
N ASN A 157 -11.26 -24.00 21.86
CA ASN A 157 -12.00 -22.75 21.76
C ASN A 157 -11.03 -21.56 21.89
N LEU A 158 -10.96 -20.71 20.86
CA LEU A 158 -10.00 -19.61 20.82
C LEU A 158 -10.19 -18.64 21.99
N LEU A 159 -11.44 -18.30 22.35
CA LEU A 159 -11.68 -17.34 23.43
C LEU A 159 -11.17 -17.88 24.77
N LYS A 160 -11.41 -19.17 25.05
CA LYS A 160 -10.86 -19.83 26.23
C LYS A 160 -9.33 -19.76 26.24
N LEU A 161 -8.69 -20.10 25.13
CA LEU A 161 -7.23 -20.04 25.01
C LEU A 161 -6.70 -18.62 25.20
N LEU A 162 -7.38 -17.62 24.64
CA LEU A 162 -6.99 -16.20 24.78
C LEU A 162 -7.12 -15.68 26.23
N PHE A 163 -8.03 -16.23 27.04
CA PHE A 163 -8.10 -15.94 28.47
C PHE A 163 -6.98 -16.60 29.28
N GLU A 164 -6.31 -17.61 28.73
CA GLU A 164 -5.20 -18.34 29.37
C GLU A 164 -3.82 -17.79 28.94
N VAL A 165 -3.78 -16.77 28.05
CA VAL A 165 -2.55 -16.15 27.51
C VAL A 165 -1.76 -15.45 28.62
N GLN A 166 -0.50 -15.85 28.78
CA GLN A 166 0.31 -15.57 29.98
C GLN A 166 1.00 -14.21 30.15
N PRO A 167 0.85 -13.17 29.32
CA PRO A 167 1.26 -11.83 29.77
C PRO A 167 0.09 -10.91 30.10
N ALA A 168 -1.16 -11.30 29.88
CA ALA A 168 -2.32 -10.43 30.11
C ALA A 168 -2.74 -10.45 31.60
N SER A 169 -1.88 -9.93 32.47
CA SER A 169 -2.17 -9.79 33.91
C SER A 169 -3.19 -8.69 34.22
N ASP A 170 -3.53 -7.84 33.24
CA ASP A 170 -4.48 -6.74 33.38
C ASP A 170 -5.71 -6.91 32.46
N GLU A 171 -6.87 -6.52 32.98
CA GLU A 171 -8.17 -6.61 32.30
C GLU A 171 -8.18 -5.73 31.03
N ALA A 172 -7.47 -4.60 31.03
CA ALA A 172 -7.38 -3.70 29.88
C ALA A 172 -6.70 -4.37 28.68
N THR A 173 -5.56 -5.03 28.89
CA THR A 173 -4.84 -5.75 27.84
C THR A 173 -5.65 -6.93 27.29
N LEU A 174 -6.35 -7.66 28.17
CA LEU A 174 -7.29 -8.71 27.74
C LEU A 174 -8.41 -8.15 26.85
N LYS A 175 -8.97 -6.98 27.21
CA LYS A 175 -10.00 -6.32 26.38
C LYS A 175 -9.47 -5.94 25.00
N GLU A 176 -8.26 -5.39 24.92
CA GLU A 176 -7.64 -5.02 23.65
C GLU A 176 -7.42 -6.23 22.73
N ILE A 177 -6.98 -7.37 23.28
CA ILE A 177 -6.80 -8.60 22.52
C ILE A 177 -8.16 -9.19 22.10
N LEU A 178 -9.15 -9.23 23.00
CA LEU A 178 -10.42 -9.92 22.74
C LEU A 178 -11.40 -9.12 21.88
N ALA A 179 -11.36 -7.79 21.90
CA ALA A 179 -12.32 -6.96 21.19
C ALA A 179 -12.37 -7.23 19.66
N PRO A 180 -11.23 -7.26 18.92
CA PRO A 180 -11.24 -7.60 17.49
C PRO A 180 -11.80 -9.00 17.21
N HIS A 181 -11.50 -9.97 18.09
CA HIS A 181 -11.99 -11.34 17.96
C HIS A 181 -13.51 -11.41 18.11
N ILE A 182 -14.06 -10.69 19.09
CA ILE A 182 -15.51 -10.63 19.33
C ILE A 182 -16.21 -9.87 18.19
N ALA A 183 -15.61 -8.78 17.69
CA ALA A 183 -16.10 -8.05 16.51
C ALA A 183 -16.29 -8.99 15.30
N ALA A 184 -15.29 -9.84 15.06
CA ALA A 184 -15.29 -10.82 13.99
C ALA A 184 -16.29 -11.97 14.26
N ALA A 185 -16.46 -12.33 15.53
CA ALA A 185 -17.34 -13.41 15.97
C ALA A 185 -18.83 -13.07 15.89
N LYS A 186 -19.21 -11.83 16.21
CA LYS A 186 -20.61 -11.40 16.39
C LYS A 186 -21.57 -11.82 15.28
N LYS A 187 -21.14 -11.79 14.01
CA LYS A 187 -21.98 -12.17 12.86
C LYS A 187 -21.86 -13.61 12.40
N ARG A 188 -20.81 -14.32 12.84
CA ARG A 188 -20.48 -15.67 12.38
C ARG A 188 -20.74 -16.74 13.42
N LEU A 189 -20.80 -16.37 14.69
CA LEU A 189 -21.13 -17.29 15.78
C LEU A 189 -22.54 -17.82 15.62
N SER A 190 -22.63 -19.13 15.44
CA SER A 190 -23.88 -19.86 15.54
C SER A 190 -24.36 -19.92 16.99
N LYS A 191 -25.66 -20.14 17.21
CA LYS A 191 -26.23 -20.34 18.55
C LYS A 191 -25.55 -21.50 19.30
N SER A 192 -25.14 -22.55 18.59
CA SER A 192 -24.39 -23.68 19.16
C SER A 192 -22.95 -23.31 19.55
N GLY A 193 -22.27 -22.47 18.75
CA GLY A 193 -20.95 -21.94 19.09
C GLY A 193 -20.98 -21.07 20.35
N LEU A 194 -22.01 -20.23 20.49
CA LEU A 194 -22.22 -19.44 21.71
C LEU A 194 -22.40 -20.34 22.94
N ILE A 195 -23.25 -21.37 22.88
CA ILE A 195 -23.48 -22.28 24.01
C ILE A 195 -22.16 -22.95 24.47
N LYS A 196 -21.32 -23.38 23.52
CA LYS A 196 -20.00 -23.96 23.82
C LYS A 196 -19.06 -22.97 24.49
N ILE A 197 -19.06 -21.70 24.06
CA ILE A 197 -18.28 -20.63 24.70
C ILE A 197 -18.78 -20.40 26.13
N TYR A 198 -20.10 -20.37 26.35
CA TYR A 198 -20.69 -20.21 27.67
C TYR A 198 -20.34 -21.36 28.63
N SER A 199 -20.24 -22.60 28.15
CA SER A 199 -19.85 -23.74 28.98
C SER A 199 -18.35 -23.80 29.28
N ALA A 200 -17.51 -23.18 28.45
CA ALA A 200 -16.06 -23.25 28.55
C ALA A 200 -15.44 -22.16 29.47
N LEU A 201 -16.20 -21.12 29.81
CA LEU A 201 -15.72 -19.94 30.55
C LEU A 201 -16.32 -19.83 31.94
N GLY A 202 -15.53 -19.32 32.90
CA GLY A 202 -15.98 -19.03 34.25
C GLY A 202 -16.84 -17.75 34.35
N ALA A 203 -17.52 -17.54 35.49
CA ALA A 203 -18.45 -16.43 35.69
C ALA A 203 -17.83 -15.02 35.49
N GLN A 204 -16.57 -14.83 35.90
CA GLN A 204 -15.84 -13.57 35.72
C GLN A 204 -15.49 -13.33 34.24
N GLN A 205 -14.96 -14.35 33.55
CA GLN A 205 -14.64 -14.29 32.13
C GLN A 205 -15.89 -14.03 31.27
N LEU A 206 -17.03 -14.61 31.64
CA LEU A 206 -18.31 -14.36 30.97
C LEU A 206 -18.81 -12.93 31.14
N THR A 207 -18.63 -12.35 32.33
CA THR A 207 -18.98 -10.95 32.58
C THR A 207 -18.15 -10.02 31.70
N LEU A 208 -16.84 -10.26 31.65
CA LEU A 208 -15.91 -9.51 30.80
C LEU A 208 -16.25 -9.68 29.31
N LEU A 209 -16.46 -10.92 28.86
CA LEU A 209 -16.85 -11.21 27.48
C LEU A 209 -18.14 -10.50 27.10
N LYS A 210 -19.13 -10.47 27.99
CA LYS A 210 -20.40 -9.77 27.77
C LYS A 210 -20.20 -8.26 27.65
N SER A 211 -19.39 -7.65 28.52
CA SER A 211 -19.05 -6.23 28.41
C SER A 211 -18.46 -5.91 27.04
N ILE A 212 -17.44 -6.67 26.61
CA ILE A 212 -16.80 -6.43 25.31
C ILE A 212 -17.77 -6.70 24.17
N TYR A 213 -18.63 -7.73 24.31
CA TYR A 213 -19.68 -7.99 23.33
C TYR A 213 -20.63 -6.80 23.22
N ASP A 214 -21.04 -6.15 24.30
CA ASP A 214 -21.95 -5.02 24.19
C ASP A 214 -21.26 -3.77 23.58
N ASP A 215 -19.96 -3.57 23.86
CA ASP A 215 -19.20 -2.38 23.44
C ASP A 215 -18.71 -2.42 21.97
N VAL A 216 -18.53 -3.61 21.39
CA VAL A 216 -17.85 -3.76 20.09
C VAL A 216 -18.83 -3.88 18.92
N GLU A 217 -18.69 -3.05 17.90
CA GLU A 217 -19.48 -3.17 16.67
C GLU A 217 -19.07 -4.39 15.82
N PRO A 218 -20.02 -5.12 15.21
CA PRO A 218 -19.70 -6.27 14.39
C PRO A 218 -19.05 -5.87 13.07
N VAL A 219 -18.08 -6.66 12.60
CA VAL A 219 -17.46 -6.44 11.28
C VAL A 219 -18.51 -6.58 10.16
N LEU A 220 -18.69 -5.51 9.37
CA LEU A 220 -19.70 -5.44 8.31
C LEU A 220 -19.12 -5.85 6.95
N LYS A 221 -19.54 -7.02 6.42
CA LYS A 221 -19.43 -7.47 5.00
C LYS A 221 -18.08 -7.26 4.27
N ALA A 222 -17.01 -6.89 4.95
CA ALA A 222 -15.68 -6.73 4.38
C ALA A 222 -14.98 -8.10 4.32
N PRO A 223 -14.22 -8.39 3.25
CA PRO A 223 -13.44 -9.62 3.15
C PRO A 223 -12.31 -9.67 4.19
N MET A 224 -11.92 -8.51 4.70
CA MET A 224 -10.86 -8.33 5.69
C MET A 224 -11.19 -7.13 6.60
N ALA A 225 -10.83 -7.22 7.88
CA ALA A 225 -10.79 -6.10 8.82
C ALA A 225 -9.37 -5.88 9.33
N HIS A 226 -9.09 -4.67 9.78
CA HIS A 226 -7.76 -4.25 10.25
C HIS A 226 -7.91 -3.53 11.60
N TYR A 227 -7.06 -3.90 12.55
CA TYR A 227 -7.02 -3.33 13.89
C TYR A 227 -5.57 -3.08 14.28
N PRO A 228 -5.20 -1.86 14.71
CA PRO A 228 -3.95 -1.67 15.43
C PRO A 228 -4.05 -2.42 16.77
N SER A 229 -3.00 -3.15 17.14
CA SER A 229 -2.96 -3.97 18.34
C SER A 229 -1.60 -3.85 19.02
N ILE A 230 -1.60 -3.90 20.34
CA ILE A 230 -0.39 -3.91 21.15
C ILE A 230 -0.32 -5.28 21.81
N LEU A 231 0.78 -6.00 21.57
CA LEU A 231 1.03 -7.27 22.24
C LEU A 231 2.15 -7.11 23.26
N PRO A 232 1.98 -7.65 24.48
CA PRO A 232 3.06 -7.70 25.45
C PRO A 232 4.16 -8.66 24.97
N ALA A 233 5.39 -8.17 24.91
CA ALA A 233 6.57 -8.96 24.59
C ALA A 233 7.06 -9.76 25.82
N LYS A 234 7.86 -10.80 25.56
CA LYS A 234 8.40 -11.70 26.60
C LYS A 234 9.31 -10.98 27.61
N ASP A 235 9.90 -9.84 27.22
CA ASP A 235 10.75 -9.00 28.07
C ASP A 235 9.96 -7.96 28.90
N GLY A 236 8.63 -7.93 28.77
CA GLY A 236 7.74 -6.96 29.41
C GLY A 236 7.61 -5.63 28.66
N SER A 237 8.25 -5.48 27.50
CA SER A 237 8.00 -4.35 26.61
C SER A 237 6.69 -4.54 25.81
N ALA A 238 6.19 -3.46 25.22
CA ALA A 238 4.99 -3.49 24.39
C ALA A 238 5.38 -3.41 22.91
N GLU A 239 5.02 -4.42 22.14
CA GLU A 239 5.25 -4.47 20.70
C GLU A 239 3.98 -4.07 19.93
N LEU A 240 4.17 -3.28 18.88
CA LEU A 240 3.08 -2.80 18.03
C LEU A 240 2.87 -3.74 16.86
N PHE A 241 1.62 -4.10 16.63
CA PHE A 241 1.20 -4.98 15.56
C PHE A 241 -0.01 -4.40 14.81
N ASP A 242 -0.06 -4.68 13.52
CA ASP A 242 -1.28 -4.59 12.74
C ASP A 242 -1.95 -5.96 12.69
N LEU A 243 -3.13 -6.08 13.29
CA LEU A 243 -3.96 -7.27 13.23
C LEU A 243 -4.84 -7.21 11.99
N TYR A 244 -4.64 -8.15 11.08
CA TYR A 244 -5.53 -8.41 9.96
C TYR A 244 -6.43 -9.60 10.27
N VAL A 245 -7.73 -9.40 10.05
CA VAL A 245 -8.76 -10.42 10.23
C VAL A 245 -9.37 -10.74 8.88
N CYS A 246 -9.02 -11.89 8.32
CA CYS A 246 -9.44 -12.32 6.99
C CYS A 246 -10.59 -13.34 7.10
N PHE A 247 -11.68 -13.09 6.38
CA PHE A 247 -12.89 -13.90 6.46
C PHE A 247 -12.99 -14.88 5.28
N TYR A 248 -12.87 -16.18 5.57
CA TYR A 248 -13.01 -17.25 4.59
C TYR A 248 -14.37 -17.96 4.73
N ARG A 249 -14.67 -18.88 3.81
CA ARG A 249 -15.87 -19.72 3.93
C ARG A 249 -15.78 -20.67 5.12
N GLU A 250 -14.61 -21.26 5.32
CA GLU A 250 -14.38 -22.31 6.32
C GLU A 250 -14.02 -21.76 7.70
N GLY A 251 -13.73 -20.46 7.80
CA GLY A 251 -13.22 -19.89 9.04
C GLY A 251 -12.78 -18.43 8.96
N ILE A 252 -12.04 -18.01 9.97
CA ILE A 252 -11.46 -16.67 10.12
C ILE A 252 -9.97 -16.85 10.42
N LEU A 253 -9.13 -16.13 9.67
CA LEU A 253 -7.69 -16.07 9.89
C LEU A 253 -7.35 -14.75 10.58
N PHE A 254 -6.60 -14.83 11.66
CA PHE A 254 -6.03 -13.69 12.38
C PHE A 254 -4.53 -13.68 12.11
N THR A 255 -3.99 -12.56 11.64
CA THR A 255 -2.55 -12.41 11.38
C THR A 255 -2.06 -11.09 11.95
N TYR A 256 -1.08 -11.15 12.83
CA TYR A 256 -0.39 -10.01 13.41
C TYR A 256 0.86 -9.72 12.59
N SER A 257 0.93 -8.52 12.00
CA SER A 257 2.12 -8.04 11.31
C SER A 257 2.86 -7.05 12.21
N PRO A 258 4.14 -7.28 12.54
CA PRO A 258 4.90 -6.35 13.37
C PRO A 258 4.99 -5.00 12.69
N VAL A 259 4.75 -3.93 13.45
CA VAL A 259 4.91 -2.56 13.00
C VAL A 259 6.26 -2.07 13.49
N SER A 260 7.25 -2.05 12.60
CA SER A 260 8.49 -1.33 12.85
C SER A 260 8.19 0.16 12.72
N LEU A 261 8.00 0.85 13.84
CA LEU A 261 8.06 2.30 13.85
C LEU A 261 9.53 2.69 13.59
N GLU A 262 9.93 2.79 12.33
CA GLU A 262 11.10 3.60 12.01
C GLU A 262 10.75 5.03 12.46
N VAL A 263 11.25 5.40 13.62
CA VAL A 263 10.98 6.69 14.28
C VAL A 263 11.27 7.84 13.30
N ASP A 264 12.26 7.65 12.42
CA ASP A 264 12.61 8.57 11.35
C ASP A 264 11.55 8.65 10.25
N PHE A 265 10.93 7.54 9.84
CA PHE A 265 9.84 7.56 8.85
C PHE A 265 8.59 8.23 9.41
N LEU A 266 8.22 8.00 10.67
CA LEU A 266 7.06 8.68 11.27
C LEU A 266 7.30 10.16 11.49
N LEU A 267 8.51 10.57 11.90
CA LEU A 267 8.89 11.98 11.97
C LEU A 267 8.93 12.62 10.59
N GLU A 268 9.43 11.92 9.56
CA GLU A 268 9.44 12.38 8.18
C GLU A 268 8.02 12.43 7.58
N PHE A 269 7.16 11.46 7.89
CA PHE A 269 5.77 11.38 7.46
C PHE A 269 4.89 12.44 8.14
N LEU A 270 5.07 12.67 9.44
CA LEU A 270 4.44 13.77 10.18
C LEU A 270 4.98 15.13 9.74
N SER A 271 6.26 15.23 9.32
CA SER A 271 6.82 16.45 8.72
C SER A 271 6.18 16.76 7.35
N LYS A 272 5.71 15.74 6.63
CA LYS A 272 4.96 15.84 5.36
C LYS A 272 3.45 16.02 5.56
N ARG A 273 3.04 16.65 6.68
CA ARG A 273 1.64 16.89 7.10
C ARG A 273 0.69 17.26 5.95
N ASN A 274 1.11 18.11 5.01
CA ASN A 274 0.27 18.52 3.88
C ASN A 274 0.07 17.43 2.81
N GLN A 275 1.06 16.56 2.58
CA GLN A 275 0.93 15.46 1.61
C GLN A 275 0.07 14.32 2.18
N VAL A 276 0.24 14.01 3.46
CA VAL A 276 -0.57 12.98 4.15
C VAL A 276 -2.02 13.42 4.27
N ILE A 277 -2.29 14.69 4.63
CA ILE A 277 -3.64 15.25 4.62
C ILE A 277 -4.24 15.16 3.21
N ASN A 278 -3.50 15.50 2.15
CA ASN A 278 -3.98 15.43 0.78
C ASN A 278 -4.20 13.99 0.28
N GLU A 279 -3.36 13.03 0.67
CA GLU A 279 -3.54 11.59 0.39
C GLU A 279 -4.77 11.01 1.10
N LEU A 280 -4.95 11.34 2.37
CA LEU A 280 -6.12 10.93 3.15
C LEU A 280 -7.40 11.60 2.64
N LEU A 281 -7.35 12.87 2.23
CA LEU A 281 -8.46 13.56 1.55
C LEU A 281 -8.77 12.94 0.18
N LYS A 282 -7.76 12.49 -0.57
CA LYS A 282 -7.94 11.75 -1.84
C LYS A 282 -8.56 10.37 -1.65
N LYS A 283 -8.32 9.70 -0.51
CA LYS A 283 -8.87 8.38 -0.18
C LYS A 283 -10.24 8.44 0.51
N ARG A 284 -10.73 9.61 0.91
CA ARG A 284 -12.11 9.75 1.40
C ARG A 284 -13.08 9.52 0.25
N GLN A 285 -13.97 8.53 0.40
CA GLN A 285 -15.10 8.35 -0.51
C GLN A 285 -15.93 9.64 -0.53
N PRO A 286 -16.34 10.13 -1.71
CA PRO A 286 -17.23 11.28 -1.79
C PRO A 286 -18.54 10.95 -1.08
N TYR A 287 -18.84 11.73 -0.04
CA TYR A 287 -20.06 11.61 0.74
C TYR A 287 -21.13 12.52 0.14
N LEU A 288 -22.39 12.06 0.14
CA LEU A 288 -23.51 12.87 -0.32
C LEU A 288 -23.80 13.94 0.74
N THR A 289 -23.50 15.20 0.44
CA THR A 289 -23.80 16.33 1.33
C THR A 289 -24.54 17.41 0.57
N ASN A 290 -25.57 17.94 1.22
CA ASN A 290 -26.25 19.13 0.74
C ASN A 290 -25.25 20.28 0.69
N VAL A 291 -25.10 20.89 -0.47
CA VAL A 291 -24.18 22.02 -0.66
C VAL A 291 -24.94 23.11 -1.39
N THR A 292 -24.74 24.35 -0.96
CA THR A 292 -25.20 25.52 -1.72
C THR A 292 -24.00 26.09 -2.45
N VAL A 293 -24.14 26.25 -3.77
CA VAL A 293 -23.09 26.80 -4.63
C VAL A 293 -23.53 28.19 -5.08
N MET A 294 -22.69 29.18 -4.82
CA MET A 294 -22.85 30.53 -5.36
C MET A 294 -21.83 30.74 -6.47
N VAL A 295 -22.33 31.13 -7.63
CA VAL A 295 -21.50 31.51 -8.78
C VAL A 295 -21.85 32.94 -9.13
N ALA A 296 -20.85 33.80 -9.23
CA ALA A 296 -21.00 35.16 -9.73
C ALA A 296 -19.96 35.41 -10.82
N ASP A 297 -20.32 36.27 -11.77
CA ASP A 297 -19.48 36.61 -12.91
C ASP A 297 -19.53 38.11 -13.15
N LEU A 298 -18.43 38.67 -13.68
CA LEU A 298 -18.36 40.08 -14.00
C LEU A 298 -19.13 40.33 -15.29
N GLN A 299 -20.24 41.06 -15.17
CA GLN A 299 -21.02 41.43 -16.34
C GLN A 299 -20.20 42.27 -17.31
N SER A 300 -20.30 41.93 -18.60
CA SER A 300 -19.59 42.62 -19.69
C SER A 300 -18.05 42.61 -19.56
N SER A 301 -17.47 41.59 -18.91
CA SER A 301 -16.02 41.43 -18.73
C SER A 301 -15.20 41.62 -20.02
N ALA A 302 -15.69 41.09 -21.15
CA ALA A 302 -15.03 41.25 -22.46
C ALA A 302 -14.92 42.71 -22.93
N LYS A 303 -15.93 43.53 -22.62
CA LYS A 303 -15.92 44.97 -22.97
C LYS A 303 -14.96 45.73 -22.06
N ILE A 304 -15.02 45.45 -20.76
CA ILE A 304 -14.15 46.05 -19.74
C ILE A 304 -12.67 45.73 -20.04
N CYS A 305 -12.37 44.48 -20.41
CA CYS A 305 -11.04 44.02 -20.82
C CYS A 305 -10.55 44.69 -22.12
N SER A 306 -11.45 45.09 -23.02
CA SER A 306 -11.08 45.80 -24.26
C SER A 306 -10.86 47.31 -24.08
N GLU A 307 -11.41 47.90 -23.02
CA GLU A 307 -11.38 49.34 -22.76
C GLU A 307 -10.32 49.73 -21.71
N LEU A 308 -9.91 48.79 -20.84
CA LEU A 308 -8.89 49.00 -19.82
C LEU A 308 -7.52 48.42 -20.21
N PRO A 309 -6.41 49.07 -19.83
CA PRO A 309 -5.11 48.43 -19.78
C PRO A 309 -5.15 47.17 -18.91
N ALA A 310 -4.32 46.18 -19.26
CA ALA A 310 -4.30 44.90 -18.54
C ALA A 310 -4.03 45.07 -17.03
N GLU A 311 -3.16 46.01 -16.65
CA GLU A 311 -2.83 46.30 -15.25
C GLU A 311 -4.06 46.78 -14.47
N GLU A 312 -4.76 47.79 -14.98
CA GLU A 312 -5.98 48.34 -14.38
C GLU A 312 -7.13 47.31 -14.34
N TYR A 313 -7.21 46.45 -15.35
CA TYR A 313 -8.17 45.34 -15.37
C TYR A 313 -7.91 44.35 -14.23
N PHE A 314 -6.67 43.91 -14.04
CA PHE A 314 -6.33 42.99 -12.95
C PHE A 314 -6.49 43.63 -11.57
N GLU A 315 -6.16 44.92 -11.43
CA GLU A 315 -6.42 45.66 -10.19
C GLU A 315 -7.92 45.70 -9.85
N LEU A 316 -8.78 46.01 -10.84
CA LEU A 316 -10.22 46.01 -10.66
C LEU A 316 -10.77 44.65 -10.20
N ILE A 317 -10.33 43.56 -10.84
CA ILE A 317 -10.74 42.20 -10.47
C ILE A 317 -10.28 41.86 -9.05
N ASN A 318 -9.02 42.17 -8.72
CA ASN A 318 -8.46 41.92 -7.40
C ASN A 318 -9.18 42.71 -6.30
N ASP A 319 -9.52 43.98 -6.55
CA ASP A 319 -10.26 44.82 -5.62
C ASP A 319 -11.66 44.25 -5.33
N ILE A 320 -12.37 43.80 -6.37
CA ILE A 320 -13.68 43.15 -6.22
C ILE A 320 -13.56 41.88 -5.37
N TRP A 321 -12.52 41.06 -5.58
CA TRP A 321 -12.27 39.88 -4.77
C TRP A 321 -11.92 40.23 -3.32
N GLN A 322 -11.02 41.19 -3.12
CA GLN A 322 -10.56 41.60 -1.79
C GLN A 322 -11.68 42.19 -0.93
N GLN A 323 -12.63 42.92 -1.54
CA GLN A 323 -13.80 43.46 -0.83
C GLN A 323 -14.86 42.40 -0.54
N SER A 324 -14.98 41.38 -1.39
CA SER A 324 -16.04 40.37 -1.27
C SER A 324 -15.63 39.17 -0.40
N GLU A 325 -14.35 38.79 -0.35
CA GLU A 325 -13.82 37.69 0.48
C GLU A 325 -14.23 37.79 1.96
N PRO A 326 -14.14 38.94 2.65
CA PRO A 326 -14.53 39.05 4.06
C PRO A 326 -16.02 38.75 4.30
N ILE A 327 -16.88 39.11 3.34
CA ILE A 327 -18.32 38.86 3.41
C ILE A 327 -18.55 37.35 3.33
N PHE A 328 -17.96 36.67 2.35
CA PHE A 328 -18.14 35.23 2.20
C PHE A 328 -17.50 34.44 3.34
N ARG A 329 -16.33 34.87 3.85
CA ARG A 329 -15.70 34.26 5.03
C ARG A 329 -16.58 34.39 6.27
N LYS A 330 -17.27 35.52 6.47
CA LYS A 330 -18.25 35.71 7.55
C LYS A 330 -19.39 34.68 7.51
N TYR A 331 -19.80 34.27 6.31
CA TYR A 331 -20.83 33.24 6.11
C TYR A 331 -20.25 31.84 5.86
N HIS A 332 -18.97 31.62 6.19
CA HIS A 332 -18.29 30.32 6.06
C HIS A 332 -18.26 29.74 4.64
N GLY A 333 -18.26 30.62 3.63
CA GLY A 333 -18.07 30.24 2.24
C GLY A 333 -16.65 29.73 2.01
N THR A 334 -16.54 28.57 1.37
CA THR A 334 -15.26 28.01 0.91
C THR A 334 -15.03 28.41 -0.53
N TYR A 335 -13.92 29.06 -0.82
CA TYR A 335 -13.57 29.49 -2.18
C TYR A 335 -13.34 28.28 -3.10
N GLY A 336 -13.99 28.31 -4.25
CA GLY A 336 -13.89 27.30 -5.31
C GLY A 336 -13.07 27.78 -6.49
N LYS A 337 -12.49 26.82 -7.22
CA LYS A 337 -11.78 27.14 -8.46
C LYS A 337 -12.79 27.56 -9.53
N HIS A 338 -12.58 28.73 -10.13
CA HIS A 338 -13.31 29.19 -11.30
C HIS A 338 -12.34 29.49 -12.46
N ALA A 339 -12.87 29.54 -13.68
CA ALA A 339 -12.14 30.00 -14.85
C ALA A 339 -12.62 31.42 -15.19
N GLY A 340 -11.69 32.32 -15.52
CA GLY A 340 -12.00 33.71 -15.88
C GLY A 340 -12.26 34.63 -14.68
N ASP A 341 -13.10 35.62 -14.88
CA ASP A 341 -13.29 36.79 -13.99
C ASP A 341 -14.39 36.62 -12.93
N GLY A 342 -14.98 35.43 -12.88
CA GLY A 342 -16.03 35.11 -11.94
C GLY A 342 -15.52 34.77 -10.53
N MET A 343 -16.41 34.24 -9.72
CA MET A 343 -16.12 33.69 -8.40
C MET A 343 -17.08 32.53 -8.11
N VAL A 344 -16.57 31.51 -7.43
CA VAL A 344 -17.34 30.34 -7.01
C VAL A 344 -17.12 30.15 -5.52
N TYR A 345 -18.21 30.03 -4.76
CA TYR A 345 -18.17 29.73 -3.33
C TYR A 345 -19.08 28.56 -3.00
N TYR A 346 -18.59 27.67 -2.15
CA TYR A 346 -19.30 26.52 -1.62
C TYR A 346 -19.68 26.77 -0.16
N PHE A 347 -20.95 26.57 0.16
CA PHE A 347 -21.46 26.66 1.53
C PHE A 347 -21.91 25.27 1.96
N PHE A 348 -21.23 24.74 2.98
CA PHE A 348 -21.52 23.44 3.57
C PHE A 348 -22.41 23.62 4.82
N PRO A 349 -23.26 22.64 5.14
CA PRO A 349 -24.04 22.64 6.36
C PRO A 349 -23.09 22.66 7.57
N GLN A 350 -23.36 23.58 8.49
CA GLN A 350 -22.64 23.65 9.75
C GLN A 350 -23.19 22.61 10.72
N PRO A 351 -22.37 22.08 11.65
CA PRO A 351 -22.81 21.09 12.64
C PRO A 351 -23.95 21.58 13.55
N ASP A 352 -24.26 22.87 13.57
CA ASP A 352 -25.35 23.49 14.34
C ASP A 352 -26.55 23.91 13.46
N CYS A 353 -26.65 23.42 12.22
CA CYS A 353 -27.83 23.61 11.36
C CYS A 353 -28.66 22.32 11.29
N ASP A 354 -29.27 21.96 12.42
CA ASP A 354 -30.52 21.21 12.52
C ASP A 354 -31.26 21.58 13.82
#